data_AF-A0A921BCG2-F1
#
_entry.id   AF-A0A921BCG2-F1
#
_cell.length_a   1.000
_cell.length_b   1.000
_cell.length_c   1.000
_cell.angle_alpha   90.00
_cell.angle_beta   90.00
_cell.angle_gamma   90.00
#
_symmetry.space_group_name_H-M   'P 1'
#
loop_
_entity.id
_entity.type
_entity.pdbx_description
1 polymer ?
#
loop_
_entity_poly.entity_id
_entity_poly.type
_entity_poly.pdbx_seq_one_letter_code
_entity_poly.pdbx_strand_id
1 'polypeptide(L)'
;MCSVRPELCEHENGNEAAKEFWRTYCNIDHFVYLSLTSGVKVGITRHYNIPDRWIDPGAVKGLIIAKVPERILSGKIEIAVSKNFADKTNWRKMLKGEYDDLDLFEFREKAHQLFPEDLKCYALENEKVQSLVYPVESVPEKITSHNLDKDQNLKTD
;
A
#
# COMPACT_ATOMS: atom_id res chain seq x y z
N MET A 1 16.93 -4.27 -1.08
CA MET A 1 16.45 -3.61 0.15
C MET A 1 15.37 -2.56 -0.12
N CYS A 2 15.57 -1.64 -1.08
CA CYS A 2 14.59 -0.60 -1.49
C CYS A 2 13.18 -1.11 -1.88
N SER A 3 13.04 -2.34 -2.41
CA SER A 3 11.74 -2.89 -2.78
C SER A 3 10.87 -3.28 -1.58
N VAL A 4 11.50 -3.62 -0.45
CA VAL A 4 10.83 -4.10 0.77
C VAL A 4 10.75 -3.00 1.82
N ARG A 5 11.79 -2.17 1.91
CA ARG A 5 11.94 -1.09 2.89
C ARG A 5 12.33 0.21 2.17
N PRO A 6 11.38 0.86 1.48
CA PRO A 6 11.64 2.08 0.71
C PRO A 6 12.16 3.23 1.59
N GLU A 7 11.80 3.27 2.88
CA GLU A 7 12.25 4.26 3.85
C GLU A 7 13.76 4.18 4.18
N LEU A 8 14.39 3.05 3.88
CA LEU A 8 15.82 2.79 4.10
C LEU A 8 16.61 2.72 2.77
N CYS A 9 16.12 3.37 1.71
CA CYS A 9 16.82 3.34 0.44
C CYS A 9 18.15 4.11 0.53
N GLU A 10 19.27 3.43 0.26
CA GLU A 10 20.63 4.03 0.25
C GLU A 10 21.26 4.07 -1.15
N HIS A 11 20.50 3.75 -2.21
CA HIS A 11 21.04 3.59 -3.57
C HIS A 11 21.70 4.86 -4.13
N GLU A 12 21.28 6.05 -3.69
CA GLU A 12 21.91 7.33 -4.07
C GLU A 12 23.39 7.39 -3.67
N ASN A 13 23.75 6.77 -2.55
CA ASN A 13 25.11 6.76 -2.01
C ASN A 13 25.92 5.52 -2.42
N GLY A 14 25.35 4.66 -3.27
CA GLY A 14 25.96 3.40 -3.70
C GLY A 14 26.99 3.54 -4.82
N ASN A 15 27.36 2.40 -5.40
CA ASN A 15 28.17 2.34 -6.63
C ASN A 15 27.39 2.86 -7.85
N GLU A 16 28.03 2.96 -9.02
CA GLU A 16 27.37 3.56 -10.21
C GLU A 16 26.11 2.79 -10.66
N ALA A 17 26.11 1.45 -10.54
CA ALA A 17 24.92 0.66 -10.84
C ALA A 17 23.76 0.96 -9.87
N ALA A 18 24.05 1.15 -8.59
CA ALA A 18 23.07 1.56 -7.59
C ALA A 18 22.55 2.98 -7.85
N LYS A 19 23.43 3.92 -8.20
CA LYS A 19 23.04 5.28 -8.58
C LYS A 19 22.16 5.31 -9.82
N GLU A 20 22.48 4.51 -10.82
CA GLU A 20 21.67 4.39 -12.03
C GLU A 20 20.28 3.82 -11.74
N PHE A 21 20.21 2.80 -10.88
CA PHE A 21 18.93 2.29 -10.37
C PHE A 21 18.15 3.39 -9.64
N TRP A 22 18.81 4.17 -8.78
CA TRP A 22 18.18 5.28 -8.06
C TRP A 22 17.62 6.34 -9.01
N ARG A 23 18.39 6.79 -10.00
CA ARG A 23 17.94 7.76 -11.01
C ARG A 23 16.72 7.26 -11.78
N THR A 24 16.70 5.97 -12.10
CA THR A 24 15.65 5.37 -12.95
C THR A 24 14.38 5.05 -12.17
N TYR A 25 14.50 4.61 -10.92
CA TYR A 25 13.39 3.99 -10.19
C TYR A 25 13.04 4.65 -8.85
N CYS A 26 13.96 5.40 -8.25
CA CYS A 26 13.75 5.99 -6.93
C CYS A 26 13.54 7.50 -6.99
N ASN A 27 14.29 8.21 -7.84
CA ASN A 27 14.24 9.66 -8.01
C ASN A 27 13.23 10.08 -9.09
N ILE A 28 11.99 9.67 -8.89
CA ILE A 28 10.84 9.97 -9.74
C ILE A 28 9.62 10.12 -8.84
N ASP A 29 8.55 10.70 -9.38
CA ASP A 29 7.28 10.82 -8.67
C ASP A 29 6.80 9.47 -8.13
N HIS A 30 6.46 9.46 -6.84
CA HIS A 30 5.79 8.37 -6.15
C HIS A 30 4.54 8.90 -5.47
N PHE A 31 3.54 8.04 -5.35
CA PHE A 31 2.27 8.34 -4.72
C PHE A 31 2.05 7.42 -3.54
N VAL A 32 1.51 7.97 -2.46
CA VAL A 32 1.01 7.20 -1.32
C VAL A 32 -0.51 7.14 -1.45
N TYR A 33 -1.08 5.95 -1.26
CA TYR A 33 -2.51 5.73 -1.38
C TYR A 33 -3.08 4.94 -0.20
N LEU A 34 -4.37 5.14 0.04
CA LEU A 34 -5.20 4.28 0.86
C LEU A 34 -5.94 3.31 -0.04
N SER A 35 -6.01 2.03 0.34
CA SER A 35 -6.85 1.04 -0.34
C SER A 35 -7.80 0.38 0.64
N LEU A 36 -9.06 0.26 0.25
CA LEU A 36 -10.09 -0.44 1.00
C LEU A 36 -10.19 -1.89 0.51
N THR A 37 -9.75 -2.82 1.34
CA THR A 37 -9.89 -4.28 1.15
C THR A 37 -10.90 -4.82 2.16
N SER A 38 -10.54 -5.84 2.94
CA SER A 38 -11.24 -6.12 4.19
C SER A 38 -11.09 -4.95 5.16
N GLY A 39 -9.98 -4.20 5.15
CA GLY A 39 -9.81 -2.95 5.89
C GLY A 39 -9.03 -1.90 5.09
N VAL A 40 -8.77 -0.74 5.70
CA VAL A 40 -7.96 0.32 5.09
C VAL A 40 -6.48 0.00 5.25
N LYS A 41 -5.79 -0.07 4.12
CA LYS A 41 -4.33 -0.25 4.03
C LYS A 41 -3.69 0.96 3.39
N VAL A 42 -2.40 1.16 3.68
CA VAL A 42 -1.57 2.18 3.06
C VAL A 42 -0.62 1.48 2.11
N GLY A 43 -0.39 2.06 0.93
CA GLY A 43 0.59 1.56 -0.02
C GLY A 43 1.26 2.67 -0.82
N ILE A 44 2.29 2.29 -1.58
CA ILE A 44 3.04 3.19 -2.45
C ILE A 44 2.99 2.72 -3.91
N THR A 45 2.92 3.66 -4.85
CA THR A 45 2.91 3.38 -6.29
C THR A 45 3.69 4.45 -7.06
N ARG A 46 4.10 4.13 -8.29
CA ARG A 46 4.68 5.09 -9.24
C ARG A 46 3.64 5.68 -10.19
N HIS A 47 2.41 5.18 -10.14
CA HIS A 47 1.34 5.53 -11.05
C HIS A 47 0.24 6.28 -10.31
N TYR A 48 -0.20 7.40 -10.89
CA TYR A 48 -1.32 8.18 -10.35
C TYR A 48 -2.65 7.44 -10.44
N ASN A 49 -2.90 6.77 -11.58
CA ASN A 49 -3.98 5.81 -11.68
C ASN A 49 -3.55 4.57 -10.90
N ILE A 50 -4.23 4.32 -9.80
CA ILE A 50 -3.88 3.25 -8.87
C ILE A 50 -3.98 1.94 -9.68
N PRO A 51 -2.86 1.26 -9.97
CA PRO A 51 -2.87 0.20 -10.97
C PRO A 51 -3.63 -1.02 -10.47
N ASP A 52 -4.61 -1.48 -11.25
CA ASP A 52 -5.46 -2.66 -10.98
C ASP A 52 -4.65 -3.94 -10.70
N ARG A 53 -3.37 -3.97 -11.13
CA ARG A 53 -2.49 -5.14 -11.09
C ARG A 53 -1.52 -5.20 -9.91
N TRP A 54 -1.53 -4.23 -8.99
CA TRP A 54 -0.56 -4.17 -7.89
C TRP A 54 -1.17 -3.98 -6.50
N ILE A 55 -2.49 -3.91 -6.37
CA ILE A 55 -3.11 -3.91 -5.06
C ILE A 55 -3.42 -5.33 -4.63
N ASP A 56 -3.14 -5.60 -3.36
CA ASP A 56 -3.62 -6.75 -2.58
C ASP A 56 -4.94 -7.30 -3.15
N PRO A 57 -5.00 -8.60 -3.50
CA PRO A 57 -6.22 -9.23 -3.98
C PRO A 57 -7.40 -8.90 -3.05
N GLY A 58 -8.42 -8.22 -3.58
CA GLY A 58 -9.63 -7.87 -2.84
C GLY A 58 -9.80 -6.39 -2.47
N ALA A 59 -9.03 -5.45 -3.02
CA ALA A 59 -9.28 -4.03 -2.80
C ALA A 59 -10.36 -3.48 -3.73
N VAL A 60 -11.41 -2.89 -3.18
CA VAL A 60 -12.56 -2.40 -3.96
C VAL A 60 -12.47 -0.91 -4.29
N LYS A 61 -11.71 -0.15 -3.50
CA LYS A 61 -11.54 1.30 -3.65
C LYS A 61 -10.11 1.72 -3.32
N GLY A 62 -9.63 2.79 -3.95
CA GLY A 62 -8.36 3.43 -3.65
C GLY A 62 -8.47 4.95 -3.62
N LEU A 63 -7.61 5.61 -2.84
CA LEU A 63 -7.53 7.07 -2.76
C LEU A 63 -6.07 7.50 -2.63
N ILE A 64 -5.58 8.32 -3.56
CA ILE A 64 -4.26 8.95 -3.43
C ILE A 64 -4.31 9.99 -2.31
N ILE A 65 -3.30 10.00 -1.44
CA ILE A 65 -3.23 10.92 -0.29
C ILE A 65 -1.95 11.77 -0.28
N ALA A 66 -0.93 11.40 -1.06
CA ALA A 66 0.29 12.19 -1.21
C ALA A 66 0.97 11.95 -2.56
N LYS A 67 1.73 12.96 -3.02
CA LYS A 67 2.66 12.86 -4.14
C LYS A 67 4.02 13.40 -3.70
N VAL A 68 5.06 12.59 -3.84
CA VAL A 68 6.43 12.92 -3.45
C VAL A 68 7.39 12.74 -4.63
N PRO A 69 8.48 13.52 -4.71
CA PRO A 69 9.44 13.43 -5.81
C PRO A 69 10.37 12.21 -5.72
N GLU A 70 10.39 11.53 -4.57
CA GLU A 70 11.33 10.44 -4.31
C GLU A 70 10.71 9.29 -3.51
N ARG A 71 11.08 8.06 -3.85
CA ARG A 71 10.56 6.84 -3.23
C ARG A 71 10.77 6.80 -1.72
N ILE A 72 11.92 7.26 -1.23
CA ILE A 72 12.24 7.22 0.21
C ILE A 72 11.24 8.03 1.04
N LEU A 73 10.78 9.16 0.50
CA LEU A 73 9.79 10.01 1.16
C LEU A 73 8.44 9.30 1.24
N SER A 74 8.04 8.58 0.18
CA SER A 74 6.80 7.80 0.19
C SER A 74 6.85 6.69 1.24
N GLY A 75 8.01 6.03 1.41
CA GLY A 75 8.20 5.01 2.45
C GLY A 75 8.14 5.57 3.86
N LYS A 76 8.70 6.77 4.10
CA LYS A 76 8.59 7.45 5.40
C LYS A 76 7.13 7.74 5.75
N ILE A 77 6.35 8.26 4.80
CA ILE A 77 4.91 8.51 4.97
C ILE A 77 4.17 7.18 5.22
N GLU A 78 4.39 6.16 4.39
CA GLU A 78 3.74 4.85 4.51
C GLU A 78 3.91 4.27 5.92
N ILE A 79 5.12 4.28 6.46
CA ILE A 79 5.41 3.76 7.79
C ILE A 79 4.75 4.59 8.90
N ALA A 80 4.80 5.91 8.79
CA ALA A 80 4.21 6.80 9.78
C ALA A 80 2.69 6.58 9.90
N VAL A 81 2.01 6.43 8.75
CA VAL A 81 0.57 6.18 8.70
C VAL A 81 0.25 4.74 9.14
N SER A 82 0.96 3.75 8.59
CA SER A 82 0.67 2.32 8.82
C SER A 82 0.79 1.91 10.29
N LYS A 83 1.79 2.45 11.02
CA LYS A 83 1.99 2.17 12.45
C LYS A 83 0.75 2.48 13.30
N ASN A 84 -0.02 3.51 12.95
CA ASN A 84 -1.16 3.98 13.74
C ASN A 84 -2.51 3.51 13.17
N PHE A 85 -2.56 3.07 11.91
CA PHE A 85 -3.77 2.56 11.27
C PHE A 85 -4.08 1.12 11.66
N ALA A 86 -3.05 0.29 11.84
CA ALA A 86 -3.20 -1.09 12.32
C ALA A 86 -3.88 -1.17 13.70
N ASP A 87 -3.67 -0.15 14.54
CA ASP A 87 -4.14 -0.11 15.94
C ASP A 87 -5.57 0.44 16.09
N LYS A 88 -6.08 1.17 15.08
CA LYS A 88 -7.36 1.90 15.15
C LYS A 88 -8.44 1.42 14.19
N THR A 89 -8.11 0.53 13.26
CA THR A 89 -9.12 -0.02 12.35
C THR A 89 -10.01 -0.95 13.17
N ASN A 90 -11.28 -0.55 13.37
CA ASN A 90 -12.25 -1.26 14.17
C ASN A 90 -12.67 -2.57 13.48
N TRP A 91 -11.77 -3.55 13.52
CA TRP A 91 -11.88 -4.85 12.88
C TRP A 91 -13.15 -5.61 13.31
N ARG A 92 -13.79 -5.21 14.42
CA ARG A 92 -15.09 -5.74 14.86
C ARG A 92 -16.26 -5.33 13.97
N LYS A 93 -16.27 -4.10 13.41
CA LYS A 93 -17.26 -3.70 12.38
C LYS A 93 -16.97 -4.40 11.05
N MET A 94 -15.69 -4.58 10.77
CA MET A 94 -15.14 -5.25 9.59
C MET A 94 -15.56 -6.73 9.46
N LEU A 95 -15.60 -7.47 10.58
CA LEU A 95 -16.06 -8.87 10.61
C LEU A 95 -17.56 -9.03 10.35
N LYS A 96 -18.35 -7.96 10.44
CA LYS A 96 -19.79 -7.98 10.20
C LYS A 96 -20.16 -7.71 8.74
N GLY A 97 -19.18 -7.46 7.86
CA GLY A 97 -19.43 -7.17 6.45
C GLY A 97 -19.99 -5.78 6.18
N GLU A 98 -19.94 -4.88 7.16
CA GLU A 98 -20.33 -3.47 7.04
C GLU A 98 -19.17 -2.68 6.38
N TYR A 99 -18.91 -2.94 5.10
CA TYR A 99 -17.86 -2.27 4.31
C TYR A 99 -18.30 -0.92 3.73
N ASP A 100 -19.61 -0.70 3.61
CA ASP A 100 -20.19 0.46 2.91
C ASP A 100 -19.99 1.79 3.64
N ASP A 101 -19.70 1.76 4.95
CA ASP A 101 -19.54 2.95 5.80
C ASP A 101 -18.08 3.42 5.99
N LEU A 102 -17.10 2.75 5.38
CA LEU A 102 -15.70 3.18 5.49
C LEU A 102 -15.40 4.32 4.51
N ASP A 103 -15.46 5.55 5.03
CA ASP A 103 -15.14 6.76 4.27
C ASP A 103 -13.62 6.97 4.15
N LEU A 104 -13.06 6.65 2.98
CA LEU A 104 -11.65 6.87 2.66
C LEU A 104 -11.23 8.34 2.83
N PHE A 105 -12.14 9.31 2.72
CA PHE A 105 -11.84 10.71 2.99
C PHE A 105 -11.53 10.94 4.48
N GLU A 106 -12.31 10.35 5.40
CA GLU A 106 -12.04 10.45 6.84
C GLU A 106 -10.68 9.82 7.19
N PHE A 107 -10.35 8.69 6.56
CA PHE A 107 -9.03 8.08 6.73
C PHE A 107 -7.91 8.93 6.13
N ARG A 108 -8.13 9.63 5.03
CA ARG A 108 -7.12 10.56 4.49
C ARG A 108 -6.82 11.68 5.48
N GLU A 109 -7.83 12.32 6.05
CA GLU A 109 -7.63 13.41 7.02
C GLU A 109 -6.85 12.90 8.26
N LYS A 110 -7.19 11.70 8.75
CA LYS A 110 -6.41 11.03 9.81
C LYS A 110 -4.99 10.71 9.38
N ALA A 111 -4.78 10.27 8.14
CA ALA A 111 -3.45 9.96 7.61
C ALA A 111 -2.58 11.22 7.54
N HIS A 112 -3.11 12.34 7.05
CA HIS A 112 -2.38 13.61 6.95
C HIS A 112 -1.90 14.13 8.31
N GLN A 113 -2.66 13.91 9.38
CA GLN A 113 -2.24 14.24 10.75
C GLN A 113 -1.04 13.40 11.22
N LEU A 114 -0.81 12.24 10.62
CA LEU A 114 0.29 11.33 10.94
C LEU A 114 1.52 11.54 10.06
N PHE A 115 1.46 12.43 9.07
CA PHE A 115 2.62 12.71 8.22
C PHE A 115 3.72 13.35 9.06
N PRO A 116 5.00 12.98 8.83
CA PRO A 116 6.13 13.72 9.37
C PRO A 116 6.02 15.21 9.01
N GLU A 117 6.44 16.09 9.91
CA GLU A 117 6.26 17.55 9.77
C GLU A 117 6.87 18.08 8.46
N ASP A 118 8.05 17.58 8.11
CA ASP A 118 8.78 17.91 6.89
C ASP A 118 8.13 17.38 5.60
N LEU A 119 7.16 16.46 5.71
CA LEU A 119 6.50 15.81 4.58
C LEU A 119 5.02 16.22 4.41
N LYS A 120 4.48 17.05 5.30
CA LYS A 120 3.09 17.54 5.21
C LYS A 120 2.80 18.32 3.92
N CYS A 121 3.81 18.99 3.35
CA CYS A 121 3.68 19.73 2.10
C CYS A 121 3.35 18.84 0.88
N TYR A 122 3.54 17.52 0.99
CA TYR A 122 3.24 16.56 -0.06
C TYR A 122 1.82 15.97 0.01
N ALA A 123 1.03 16.35 1.02
CA ALA A 123 -0.34 15.91 1.19
C ALA A 123 -1.24 16.40 0.04
N LEU A 124 -2.16 15.55 -0.41
CA LEU A 124 -3.15 15.86 -1.43
C LEU A 124 -4.56 15.77 -0.86
N GLU A 125 -5.33 16.85 -0.95
CA GLU A 125 -6.65 16.99 -0.30
C GLU A 125 -7.84 16.86 -1.26
N ASN A 126 -7.62 16.97 -2.57
CA ASN A 126 -8.69 17.04 -3.57
C ASN A 126 -8.81 15.79 -4.45
N GLU A 127 -8.03 14.76 -4.13
CA GLU A 127 -8.04 13.49 -4.85
C GLU A 127 -9.37 12.76 -4.66
N LYS A 128 -9.82 12.10 -5.73
CA LYS A 128 -11.08 11.35 -5.73
C LYS A 128 -10.83 9.89 -5.41
N VAL A 129 -11.82 9.27 -4.78
CA VAL A 129 -11.84 7.81 -4.62
C VAL A 129 -11.98 7.16 -6.00
N GLN A 130 -11.07 6.25 -6.31
CA GLN A 130 -11.06 5.42 -7.51
C GLN A 130 -11.65 4.06 -7.16
N SER A 131 -12.65 3.60 -7.93
CA SER A 131 -13.14 2.22 -7.83
C SER A 131 -12.17 1.29 -8.55
N LEU A 132 -11.79 0.19 -7.90
CA LEU A 132 -10.88 -0.80 -8.45
C LEU A 132 -11.73 -1.96 -8.99
N VAL A 133 -11.63 -2.24 -10.29
CA VAL A 133 -12.39 -3.32 -10.94
C VAL A 133 -11.41 -4.40 -11.38
N TYR A 134 -11.52 -5.58 -10.79
CA TYR A 134 -10.71 -6.73 -11.20
C TYR A 134 -11.43 -7.52 -12.30
N PRO A 135 -10.75 -7.91 -13.38
CA PRO A 135 -11.27 -8.92 -14.29
C PRO A 135 -11.31 -10.27 -13.55
N VAL A 136 -12.50 -10.68 -13.14
CA VAL A 136 -12.71 -12.02 -12.55
C VAL A 136 -12.79 -13.02 -13.70
N GLU A 137 -11.67 -13.65 -14.07
CA GLU A 137 -11.67 -14.68 -15.12
C GLU A 137 -12.30 -16.01 -14.67
N SER A 138 -12.51 -16.21 -13.37
CA SER A 138 -13.44 -17.20 -12.80
C SER A 138 -13.31 -17.16 -11.27
N VAL A 139 -14.44 -17.14 -10.55
CA VAL A 139 -14.43 -17.46 -9.12
C VAL A 139 -14.35 -18.98 -9.02
N PRO A 140 -13.31 -19.57 -8.41
CA PRO A 140 -13.29 -21.01 -8.20
C PRO A 140 -14.49 -21.40 -7.31
N GLU A 141 -15.30 -22.37 -7.76
CA GLU A 141 -16.53 -22.84 -7.07
C GLU A 141 -16.29 -23.38 -5.65
N LYS A 142 -15.01 -23.56 -5.25
CA LYS A 142 -14.61 -24.00 -3.91
C LYS A 142 -13.39 -23.22 -3.44
N ILE A 143 -13.57 -22.42 -2.40
CA ILE A 143 -12.47 -21.89 -1.60
C ILE A 143 -12.07 -23.00 -0.62
N THR A 144 -11.17 -23.90 -1.02
CA THR A 144 -10.51 -24.81 -0.10
C THR A 144 -9.31 -24.11 0.52
N SER A 145 -9.42 -23.75 1.81
CA SER A 145 -8.27 -23.29 2.59
C SER A 145 -7.26 -24.43 2.70
N HIS A 146 -6.18 -24.36 1.93
CA HIS A 146 -5.02 -25.20 2.21
C HIS A 146 -4.26 -24.55 3.37
N ASN A 147 -4.39 -25.14 4.56
CA ASN A 147 -3.43 -24.91 5.63
C ASN A 147 -2.06 -25.35 5.10
N LEU A 148 -1.12 -24.40 4.98
CA LEU A 148 0.29 -24.69 4.72
C LEU A 148 0.97 -25.19 6.00
N ASP A 149 0.39 -26.20 6.64
CA ASP A 149 1.00 -26.87 7.77
C ASP A 149 1.07 -28.38 7.50
N LYS A 150 2.33 -28.83 7.42
CA LYS A 150 2.84 -30.20 7.40
C LYS A 150 2.72 -30.96 6.08
N ASP A 151 3.84 -30.96 5.35
CA ASP A 151 4.44 -32.22 4.91
C ASP A 151 5.94 -32.25 5.26
N GLN A 152 6.21 -32.55 6.54
CA GLN A 152 7.41 -33.31 6.89
C GLN A 152 7.12 -34.77 6.57
N ASN A 153 7.64 -35.23 5.44
CA ASN A 153 8.18 -36.57 5.18
C ASN A 153 8.06 -36.85 3.68
N LEU A 154 9.19 -37.18 3.04
CA LEU A 154 9.30 -38.44 2.31
C LEU A 154 10.79 -38.79 2.19
N LYS A 155 11.04 -40.07 2.44
CA LYS A 155 12.31 -40.72 2.75
C LYS A 155 13.21 -40.92 1.52
N THR A 156 14.49 -41.15 1.84
CA THR A 156 15.52 -41.93 1.13
C THR A 156 15.09 -42.78 -0.05
N ASP A 157 15.93 -42.76 -1.10
CA ASP A 157 16.65 -43.94 -1.59
C ASP A 157 18.11 -43.54 -1.90
#